data_AF-A0A392T408-F1
#
_entry.id   AF-A0A392T408-F1
#
_cell.length_a   1.000
_cell.length_b   1.000
_cell.length_c   1.000
_cell.angle_alpha   90.00
_cell.angle_beta   90.00
_cell.angle_gamma   90.00
#
_symmetry.space_group_name_H-M   'P 1'
#
loop_
_entity.id
_entity.type
_entity.pdbx_description
1 polymer ?
#
loop_
_entity_poly.entity_id
_entity_poly.type
_entity_poly.pdbx_seq_one_letter_code
_entity_poly.pdbx_strand_id
1 'polypeptide(L)' 'TTINWAMAEMIKDPRVLKKARAEVREGFYRRGGVDEAAIDEFKYLKAIIKESLRLHPSVPLLLPRECGQVCEIDRTLN' A
#
# COMPACT_ATOMS: atom_id res chain seq x y z
N THR A 1 -10.03 -4.08 -5.56
CA THR A 1 -10.17 -3.80 -4.11
C THR A 1 -9.25 -2.68 -3.65
N THR A 2 -7.92 -2.86 -3.68
CA THR A 2 -6.92 -1.91 -3.14
C THR A 2 -7.04 -0.50 -3.74
N ILE A 3 -7.20 -0.38 -5.06
CA ILE A 3 -7.33 0.93 -5.73
C ILE A 3 -8.56 1.70 -5.21
N ASN A 4 -9.70 1.02 -5.05
CA ASN A 4 -10.93 1.64 -4.53
C ASN A 4 -10.73 2.14 -3.10
N TRP A 5 -10.07 1.36 -2.25
CA TRP A 5 -9.76 1.78 -0.88
C TRP A 5 -8.79 2.95 -0.83
N ALA A 6 -7.70 2.89 -1.62
CA ALA A 6 -6.76 4.00 -1.71
C ALA A 6 -7.45 5.31 -2.15
N MET A 7 -8.32 5.23 -3.15
CA MET A 7 -9.12 6.38 -3.60
C MET A 7 -10.10 6.87 -2.53
N ALA A 8 -10.79 5.96 -1.84
CA ALA A 8 -11.72 6.32 -0.77
C ALA A 8 -11.01 7.02 0.40
N GLU A 9 -9.87 6.50 0.86
CA GLU A 9 -9.07 7.12 1.94
C GLU A 9 -8.52 8.49 1.54
N MET A 10 -8.06 8.64 0.30
CA MET A 10 -7.62 9.95 -0.21
C MET A 10 -8.77 10.96 -0.29
N ILE A 11 -9.95 10.56 -0.76
CA ILE A 11 -11.12 11.46 -0.85
C ILE A 11 -11.60 11.87 0.55
N LYS A 12 -11.50 10.96 1.53
CA LYS A 12 -11.86 11.21 2.93
C LYS A 12 -10.96 12.25 3.61
N ASP A 13 -9.68 12.34 3.26
CA ASP A 13 -8.76 13.38 3.73
C ASP A 13 -8.18 14.22 2.57
N PRO A 14 -8.76 15.40 2.30
CA PRO A 14 -8.29 16.30 1.24
C PRO A 14 -6.81 16.70 1.34
N ARG A 15 -6.21 16.67 2.54
CA ARG A 15 -4.79 17.00 2.73
C ARG A 15 -3.90 15.91 2.12
N VAL A 16 -4.29 14.65 2.29
CA VAL A 16 -3.59 13.50 1.71
C VAL A 16 -3.73 13.54 0.19
N LEU A 17 -4.94 13.76 -0.34
CA LEU A 17 -5.18 13.87 -1.78
C LEU A 17 -4.39 15.03 -2.41
N LYS A 18 -4.36 16.19 -1.75
CA LYS A 18 -3.59 17.36 -2.23
C LYS A 18 -2.11 17.05 -2.30
N LYS A 19 -1.55 16.40 -1.28
CA LYS A 19 -0.14 16.04 -1.24
C LYS A 19 0.21 14.97 -2.29
N ALA A 20 -0.65 13.96 -2.47
CA ALA A 20 -0.47 12.95 -3.52
C ALA A 20 -0.48 13.56 -4.93
N ARG A 21 -1.46 14.42 -5.22
CA ARG A 21 -1.53 15.13 -6.50
C ARG A 21 -0.30 16.02 -6.74
N ALA A 22 0.20 16.70 -5.71
CA ALA A 22 1.39 17.53 -5.82
C ALA A 22 2.63 16.70 -6.18
N GLU A 23 2.85 15.56 -5.50
CA GLU A 23 3.97 14.66 -5.78
C GLU A 23 3.91 14.12 -7.22
N VAL A 24 2.75 13.63 -7.65
CA VAL A 24 2.55 13.12 -9.02
C VAL A 24 2.85 14.21 -10.05
N ARG A 25 2.31 15.42 -9.85
CA ARG A 25 2.51 16.52 -10.79
C ARG A 25 3.98 16.92 -10.90
N GLU A 26 4.69 16.99 -9.78
CA GLU A 26 6.11 17.34 -9.73
C GLU A 26 6.99 16.26 -10.39
N GLY A 27 6.69 14.97 -10.19
CA GLY A 27 7.37 13.90 -10.92
C GLY A 27 7.12 13.94 -12.43
N PHE A 28 5.87 14.18 -12.86
CA PHE A 28 5.54 14.33 -14.28
C PHE A 28 6.29 15.50 -14.93
N TYR A 29 6.39 16.65 -14.26
CA TYR A 29 7.14 17.79 -14.79
C TYR A 29 8.64 17.50 -14.95
N ARG A 30 9.23 16.71 -14.04
CA ARG A 30 10.66 16.36 -14.10
C ARG A 30 10.98 15.33 -15.18
N ARG A 31 10.10 14.33 -15.37
CA ARG A 31 10.37 13.20 -16.28
C ARG A 31 9.67 13.31 -17.65
N GLY A 32 8.66 14.15 -17.80
CA GLY A 32 7.85 14.25 -19.02
C GLY A 32 6.86 13.09 -19.24
N GLY A 33 6.90 12.05 -18.40
CA GLY A 33 6.03 10.88 -18.44
C GLY A 33 6.17 10.00 -17.21
N VAL A 34 5.31 8.99 -17.10
CA VAL A 34 5.37 7.99 -16.03
C VAL A 34 5.52 6.61 -16.66
N ASP A 35 6.59 5.94 -16.28
CA ASP A 35 6.88 4.54 -16.54
C ASP A 35 7.03 3.79 -15.20
N GLU A 36 7.30 2.49 -15.27
CA GLU A 36 7.49 1.66 -14.07
C GLU A 36 8.69 2.13 -13.23
N ALA A 37 9.74 2.66 -13.87
CA ALA A 37 10.91 3.19 -13.17
C ALA A 37 10.60 4.50 -12.41
N ALA A 38 9.65 5.31 -12.89
CA ALA A 38 9.22 6.54 -12.22
C ALA A 38 8.51 6.27 -10.88
N ILE A 39 7.98 5.05 -10.70
CA ILE A 39 7.29 4.66 -9.45
C ILE A 39 8.21 4.83 -8.25
N ASP A 40 9.52 4.64 -8.41
CA ASP A 40 10.49 4.79 -7.32
C ASP A 40 10.60 6.21 -6.76
N GLU A 41 10.24 7.22 -7.54
CA GLU A 41 10.26 8.63 -7.12
C GLU A 41 9.00 9.03 -6.35
N PHE A 42 7.88 8.32 -6.54
CA PHE A 42 6.59 8.60 -5.88
C PHE A 42 6.51 8.00 -4.48
N LYS A 43 7.37 8.47 -3.58
CA LYS A 43 7.52 7.95 -2.20
C LYS A 43 6.21 8.07 -1.40
N TYR A 44 5.50 9.17 -1.54
CA TYR A 44 4.25 9.41 -0.84
C TYR A 44 3.12 8.56 -1.41
N LEU A 45 3.02 8.42 -2.73
CA LEU A 45 2.06 7.50 -3.36
C LEU A 45 2.30 6.04 -2.91
N LYS A 46 3.56 5.61 -2.84
CA LYS A 46 3.92 4.31 -2.26
C LYS A 46 3.47 4.17 -0.80
N ALA A 47 3.62 5.22 0.00
CA ALA A 47 3.16 5.21 1.40
C ALA A 47 1.63 5.07 1.48
N ILE A 48 0.88 5.75 0.62
CA ILE A 48 -0.59 5.62 0.55
C ILE A 48 -1.00 4.19 0.23
N ILE A 49 -0.34 3.53 -0.73
CA ILE A 49 -0.63 2.12 -1.08
C ILE A 49 -0.35 1.21 0.12
N LYS A 50 0.79 1.37 0.78
CA LYS A 50 1.15 0.59 1.98
C LYS A 50 0.13 0.76 3.10
N GLU A 51 -0.28 1.99 3.37
CA GLU A 51 -1.23 2.29 4.44
C GLU A 51 -2.64 1.79 4.10
N SER A 52 -3.05 1.90 2.82
CA SER A 52 -4.32 1.34 2.35
C SER A 52 -4.37 -0.18 2.52
N LEU A 53 -3.27 -0.89 2.25
CA LEU A 53 -3.17 -2.34 2.47
C LEU A 53 -3.11 -2.72 3.96
N ARG A 54 -2.53 -1.86 4.81
CA ARG A 54 -2.53 -2.06 6.27
C ARG A 54 -3.94 -1.98 6.85
N LEU A 55 -4.73 -1.00 6.39
CA LEU A 55 -6.11 -0.80 6.83
C LEU A 55 -7.11 -1.75 6.16
N HIS A 56 -6.91 -2.00 4.87
CA HIS A 56 -7.83 -2.72 4.00
C HIS A 56 -7.10 -3.83 3.23
N PRO A 57 -6.61 -4.88 3.92
CA PRO A 57 -5.93 -6.00 3.27
C PRO A 57 -6.88 -6.71 2.31
N SER A 58 -6.44 -6.94 1.07
CA SER A 58 -7.28 -7.63 0.05
C SER A 58 -7.56 -9.08 0.40
N VAL A 59 -6.69 -9.72 1.19
CA VAL A 59 -6.84 -11.08 1.69
C VAL A 59 -6.55 -11.06 3.21
N PRO A 60 -7.51 -10.66 4.07
CA PRO A 60 -7.27 -10.43 5.49
C PRO A 60 -6.73 -11.64 6.27
N LEU A 61 -7.14 -12.85 5.88
CA LEU A 61 -6.72 -14.12 6.49
C LEU A 61 -5.63 -14.84 5.69
N LEU A 62 -5.11 -14.20 4.64
CA LEU A 62 -4.19 -14.81 3.66
C LEU A 62 -4.76 -16.13 3.07
N LEU A 63 -3.92 -16.88 2.35
CA LEU A 63 -4.24 -18.25 1.97
C LEU A 63 -3.93 -19.18 3.16
N PRO A 64 -4.74 -20.22 3.41
CA PRO A 64 -4.43 -21.24 4.40
C PRO A 64 -3.02 -21.81 4.16
N ARG A 65 -2.26 -21.99 5.23
CA ARG A 65 -0.95 -22.65 5.21
C ARG A 65 -0.97 -23.88 6.10
N GLU A 66 -0.25 -24.91 5.68
CA GLU A 66 -0.04 -26.14 6.43
C GLU A 66 1.46 -26.33 6.72
N CYS A 67 1.78 -26.88 7.90
CA CYS A 67 3.16 -27.18 8.27
C CYS A 67 3.57 -28.52 7.65
N GLY A 68 4.63 -28.53 6.82
CA GLY A 68 5.11 -29.76 6.17
C GLY A 68 5.87 -30.73 7.11
N GLN A 69 6.01 -30.38 8.38
CA GLN A 69 6.71 -31.16 9.40
C GLN A 69 6.16 -30.82 10.79
N VAL A 70 6.48 -31.64 11.80
CA VAL A 70 6.12 -31.34 13.19
C VAL A 70 6.80 -30.04 13.62
N CYS A 71 6.01 -29.05 14.00
CA CYS A 71 6.48 -27.75 14.42
C CYS A 71 5.73 -27.31 15.68
N GLU A 72 6.47 -26.84 16.69
CA GLU A 72 5.91 -26.24 17.92
C GLU A 72 5.92 -24.72 17.73
N ILE A 73 4.75 -24.11 17.60
CA ILE A 73 4.60 -22.64 17.50
C ILE A 73 4.11 -22.16 18.85
N ASP A 74 4.84 -21.20 19.45
CA ASP A 74 4.54 -20.61 20.76
C ASP A 74 4.18 -21.65 21.83
N ARG A 75 5.21 -22.27 22.40
CA ARG A 75 5.11 -23.10 23.62
C ARG A 75 4.49 -22.26 24.74
N THR A 76 3.16 -22.22 24.83
CA THR A 76 2.48 -21.58 25.95
C THR A 76 2.79 -22.41 27.19
N LEU A 77 3.67 -21.88 28.03
CA LEU A 77 3.88 -22.37 29.39
C LEU A 77 2.56 -22.15 30.16
N ASN A 78 1.83 -23.25 30.37
CA ASN A 78 0.92 -23.45 31.49
C ASN A 78 1.01 -24.92 31.90
#